data_AF-A0A7V2HD76-F1
#
_entry.id   AF-A0A7V2HD76-F1
#
_cell.length_a   1.000
_cell.length_b   1.000
_cell.length_c   1.000
_cell.angle_alpha   90.00
_cell.angle_beta   90.00
_cell.angle_gamma   90.00
#
_symmetry.space_group_name_H-M   'P 1'
#
loop_
_entity.id
_entity.type
_entity.pdbx_description
1 polymer ?
#
loop_
_entity_poly.entity_id
_entity_poly.type
_entity_poly.pdbx_seq_one_letter_code
_entity_poly.pdbx_strand_id
1 'polypeptide(L)'
;MRFARCLTPLLCLALAAIAQQGTPVGEITIVPESEPRVRPLETLVLQVRAYAQLPQTGGTGTQRVRLQRGGAKMQVVQAGGGWLSKPFKFQGNDTEAFYREGAGTFASIFGSLTKDYVLQDSFLYTAPEQTGRFEVEATLEGKSARFSIEVTPDAPSRKPAEQHNWGAEPPSGDPYRKIVEHWAPMLAQETWFQPKSDVPTRFDFDGDWHGDNNWDNLELGTSQAYVYYAVVETASHWFLIYNAFHPRDYSDKCVVGTCHENDNEGLILTVRKDGSEFGKLEVMETLAHNNVYSFVNDRRIRAGIHNVDGDIEFYHDSHPVVFIESGGHGIYGSRSSHAKYLAAADKFTNGTGITFVYKGVAERPKHANDRLVGYELLPIQHHWWSRASDDSGWKERTFDEYFVYQPFGNRPAGTGKRIAGTFLGRKQSSNKAKPFWGWHDTASRKKNVLNTGQWALDPAYSVSKNLTFPAGEAPDTTYTFNPYLGVE
;
A
#
# COMPACT_ATOMS: atom_id res chain seq x y z
N MET A 1 31.95 58.35 -2.54
CA MET A 1 31.26 59.36 -1.71
C MET A 1 29.86 58.86 -1.39
N ARG A 2 29.54 58.71 -0.08
CA ARG A 2 28.24 58.75 0.62
C ARG A 2 27.07 57.92 0.04
N PHE A 3 26.73 56.73 0.56
CA PHE A 3 25.94 56.41 1.79
C PHE A 3 24.60 57.16 1.96
N ALA A 4 23.49 56.42 1.87
CA ALA A 4 22.25 56.58 2.64
C ALA A 4 21.36 55.32 2.42
N ARG A 5 21.60 54.19 3.12
CA ARG A 5 20.80 53.73 4.28
C ARG A 5 19.56 54.56 4.61
N CYS A 6 18.39 53.97 4.37
CA CYS A 6 17.16 54.30 5.10
C CYS A 6 16.80 53.07 5.94
N LEU A 7 16.82 53.25 7.26
CA LEU A 7 16.47 52.27 8.28
C LEU A 7 15.03 52.51 8.75
N THR A 8 14.40 51.40 9.17
CA THR A 8 13.33 51.25 10.20
C THR A 8 11.86 51.59 9.86
N PRO A 9 10.87 50.93 10.53
CA PRO A 9 10.99 49.88 11.56
C PRO A 9 10.23 48.57 11.28
N LEU A 10 10.80 47.48 11.83
CA LEU A 10 10.09 46.28 12.24
C LEU A 10 8.92 46.68 13.15
N LEU A 11 7.69 46.33 12.73
CA LEU A 11 6.58 46.17 13.66
C LEU A 11 6.40 44.67 13.88
N CYS A 12 7.18 44.11 14.81
CA CYS A 12 6.91 42.80 15.40
C CYS A 12 5.63 42.89 16.23
N LEU A 13 4.48 42.70 15.58
CA LEU A 13 3.28 42.25 16.28
C LEU A 13 3.44 40.75 16.53
N ALA A 14 3.99 40.44 17.70
CA ALA A 14 3.84 39.12 18.32
C ALA A 14 2.36 38.93 18.65
N LEU A 15 1.57 38.52 17.65
CA LEU A 15 0.33 37.81 17.90
C LEU A 15 0.74 36.41 18.37
N ALA A 16 0.92 36.27 19.67
CA ALA A 16 0.81 34.98 20.31
C ALA A 16 -0.57 34.44 19.96
N ALA A 17 -0.64 33.53 18.99
CA ALA A 17 -1.79 32.69 18.81
C ALA A 17 -1.94 31.89 20.10
N ILE A 18 -2.78 32.38 21.02
CA ILE A 18 -3.37 31.53 22.05
C ILE A 18 -4.25 30.57 21.24
N ALA A 19 -3.66 29.45 20.81
CA ALA A 19 -4.46 28.29 20.48
C ALA A 19 -5.38 28.10 21.68
N GLN A 20 -6.70 28.19 21.47
CA GLN A 20 -7.65 27.73 22.47
C GLN A 20 -7.31 26.26 22.72
N GLN A 21 -6.50 26.00 23.75
CA GLN A 21 -6.26 24.65 24.21
C GLN A 21 -7.62 24.15 24.66
N GLY A 22 -8.17 23.19 23.92
CA GLY A 22 -9.34 22.46 24.36
C GLY A 22 -9.08 21.86 25.75
N THR A 23 -10.13 21.33 26.37
CA THR A 23 -10.04 20.70 27.70
C THR A 23 -8.82 19.78 27.78
N PRO A 24 -7.90 20.00 28.74
CA PRO A 24 -6.68 19.22 28.84
C PRO A 24 -6.98 17.77 29.22
N VAL A 25 -6.19 16.84 28.71
CA VAL A 25 -6.31 15.43 29.10
C VAL A 25 -5.85 15.27 30.56
N GLY A 26 -6.77 14.85 31.42
CA GLY A 26 -6.50 14.56 32.84
C GLY A 26 -5.93 13.16 33.05
N GLU A 27 -6.42 12.20 32.28
CA GLU A 27 -6.04 10.79 32.34
C GLU A 27 -6.25 10.10 30.97
N ILE A 28 -5.58 8.96 30.78
CA ILE A 28 -5.88 8.03 29.70
C ILE A 28 -6.05 6.62 30.25
N THR A 29 -6.80 5.79 29.53
CA THR A 29 -6.90 4.34 29.76
C THR A 29 -6.65 3.60 28.45
N ILE A 30 -6.35 2.31 28.53
CA ILE A 30 -6.28 1.41 27.37
C ILE A 30 -7.39 0.39 27.55
N VAL A 31 -8.21 0.23 26.52
CA VAL A 31 -9.38 -0.67 26.53
C VAL A 31 -9.26 -1.61 25.33
N PRO A 32 -9.18 -2.92 25.54
CA PRO A 32 -9.21 -3.86 24.43
C PRO A 32 -10.61 -3.91 23.81
N GLU A 33 -10.69 -4.17 22.50
CA GLU A 33 -11.98 -4.34 21.80
C GLU A 33 -12.82 -5.49 22.39
N SER A 34 -12.16 -6.47 22.99
CA SER A 34 -12.76 -7.69 23.55
C SER A 34 -11.89 -8.20 24.70
N GLU A 35 -12.03 -9.46 25.11
CA GLU A 35 -11.23 -9.98 26.23
C GLU A 35 -9.71 -9.79 26.03
N PRO A 36 -8.94 -9.56 27.11
CA PRO A 36 -7.50 -9.28 27.04
C PRO A 36 -6.63 -10.53 26.84
N ARG A 37 -7.20 -11.56 26.21
CA ARG A 37 -6.53 -12.80 25.86
C ARG A 37 -6.43 -12.90 24.34
N VAL A 38 -5.26 -13.35 23.88
CA VAL A 38 -4.96 -13.51 22.45
C VAL A 38 -4.10 -14.75 22.25
N ARG A 39 -4.28 -15.45 21.13
CA ARG A 39 -3.42 -16.59 20.79
C ARG A 39 -2.04 -16.11 20.34
N PRO A 40 -0.99 -16.94 20.47
CA PRO A 40 0.30 -16.66 19.85
C PRO A 40 0.14 -16.27 18.37
N LEU A 41 0.88 -15.23 17.94
CA LEU A 41 0.89 -14.70 16.56
C LEU A 41 -0.43 -14.09 16.04
N GLU A 42 -1.50 -14.11 16.83
CA GLU A 42 -2.76 -13.43 16.51
C GLU A 42 -2.79 -11.99 17.04
N THR A 43 -3.85 -11.26 16.69
CA THR A 43 -3.94 -9.82 16.92
C THR A 43 -5.05 -9.42 17.88
N LEU A 44 -4.90 -8.26 18.53
CA LEU A 44 -5.89 -7.65 19.42
C LEU A 44 -5.90 -6.14 19.23
N VAL A 45 -7.09 -5.56 19.03
CA VAL A 45 -7.25 -4.10 18.96
C VAL A 45 -7.28 -3.51 20.36
N LEU A 46 -6.48 -2.46 20.56
CA LEU A 46 -6.36 -1.72 21.81
C LEU A 46 -6.71 -0.25 21.57
N GLN A 47 -7.80 0.22 22.18
CA GLN A 47 -8.24 1.61 22.11
C GLN A 47 -7.66 2.41 23.28
N VAL A 48 -6.94 3.49 22.98
CA VAL A 48 -6.53 4.51 23.93
C VAL A 48 -7.67 5.48 24.16
N ARG A 49 -7.95 5.71 25.43
CA ARG A 49 -9.17 6.31 25.89
C ARG A 49 -8.84 7.54 26.74
N ALA A 50 -9.10 8.76 26.26
CA ALA A 50 -8.76 10.00 26.97
C ALA A 50 -9.93 10.60 27.77
N TYR A 51 -9.64 11.12 28.96
CA TYR A 51 -10.64 11.73 29.84
C TYR A 51 -10.14 13.02 30.50
N ALA A 52 -11.09 13.86 30.90
CA ALA A 52 -10.87 15.00 31.79
C ALA A 52 -11.74 14.89 33.04
N GLN A 53 -11.32 15.60 34.09
CA GLN A 53 -12.13 15.85 35.27
C GLN A 53 -12.62 17.30 35.19
N LEU A 54 -13.92 17.48 34.98
CA LEU A 54 -14.55 18.79 34.86
C LEU A 54 -15.51 19.05 36.02
N PRO A 55 -15.76 20.30 36.44
CA PRO A 55 -16.82 20.58 37.39
C PRO A 55 -18.17 20.04 36.91
N GLN A 56 -18.98 19.51 37.83
CA GLN A 56 -20.35 19.11 37.53
C GLN A 56 -21.22 20.35 37.28
N THR A 57 -22.06 20.30 36.25
CA THR A 57 -23.01 21.38 35.97
C THR A 57 -24.08 21.42 37.07
N GLY A 58 -24.11 22.51 37.86
CA GLY A 58 -25.15 22.74 38.88
C GLY A 58 -24.95 22.02 40.22
N GLY A 59 -23.74 21.56 40.54
CA GLY A 59 -23.45 20.88 41.81
C GLY A 59 -22.04 21.15 42.34
N THR A 60 -21.74 20.65 43.54
CA THR A 60 -20.39 20.67 44.12
C THR A 60 -19.70 19.33 43.85
N GLY A 61 -18.81 19.28 42.85
CA GLY A 61 -18.04 18.08 42.53
C GLY A 61 -17.41 18.13 41.12
N THR A 62 -16.62 17.10 40.80
CA THR A 62 -16.09 16.87 39.45
C THR A 62 -16.76 15.66 38.80
N GLN A 63 -16.88 15.69 37.48
CA GLN A 63 -17.29 14.58 36.63
C GLN A 63 -16.15 14.19 35.70
N ARG A 64 -15.96 12.89 35.56
CA ARG A 64 -15.09 12.30 34.55
C ARG A 64 -15.81 12.32 33.22
N VAL A 65 -15.21 12.94 32.22
CA VAL A 65 -15.81 13.04 30.88
C VAL A 65 -14.85 12.54 29.81
N ARG A 66 -15.41 11.86 28.82
CA ARG A 66 -14.70 11.30 27.67
C ARG A 66 -14.30 12.39 26.68
N LEU A 67 -13.02 12.48 26.30
CA LEU A 67 -12.55 13.48 25.33
C LEU A 67 -12.31 12.86 23.95
N GLN A 68 -12.64 13.60 22.88
CA GLN A 68 -12.28 13.24 21.52
C GLN A 68 -10.84 13.70 21.27
N ARG A 69 -9.86 12.84 21.59
CA ARG A 69 -8.42 13.12 21.50
C ARG A 69 -7.69 11.92 20.90
N GLY A 70 -6.96 12.14 19.81
CA GLY A 70 -6.08 11.16 19.16
C GLY A 70 -4.60 11.51 19.35
N GLY A 71 -3.73 10.85 18.59
CA GLY A 71 -2.29 11.14 18.60
C GLY A 71 -1.53 10.51 19.77
N ALA A 72 -2.14 9.52 20.42
CA ALA A 72 -1.44 8.70 21.40
C ALA A 72 -0.25 7.99 20.74
N LYS A 73 0.77 7.68 21.53
CA LYS A 73 1.85 6.76 21.15
C LYS A 73 1.73 5.52 22.01
N MET A 74 1.92 4.34 21.42
CA MET A 74 1.92 3.08 22.15
C MET A 74 3.22 2.33 21.91
N GLN A 75 3.70 1.65 22.93
CA GLN A 75 4.87 0.77 22.87
C GLN A 75 4.60 -0.52 23.63
N VAL A 76 5.24 -1.61 23.20
CA VAL A 76 5.33 -2.85 23.97
C VAL A 76 6.46 -2.67 24.99
N VAL A 77 6.19 -2.96 26.27
CA VAL A 77 7.14 -2.71 27.36
C VAL A 77 8.32 -3.68 27.33
N GLN A 78 8.03 -4.96 27.05
CA GLN A 78 9.05 -6.01 26.98
C GLN A 78 9.61 -6.16 25.57
N ALA A 79 10.93 -6.33 25.45
CA ALA A 79 11.55 -6.71 24.19
C ALA A 79 11.02 -8.09 23.75
N GLY A 80 10.64 -8.22 22.47
CA GLY A 80 10.04 -9.45 21.95
C GLY A 80 8.61 -9.70 22.43
N GLY A 81 7.96 -8.74 23.12
CA GLY A 81 6.60 -8.88 23.62
C GLY A 81 5.50 -8.69 22.56
N GLY A 82 5.82 -8.80 21.27
CA GLY A 82 4.93 -8.56 20.15
C GLY A 82 5.23 -7.26 19.40
N TRP A 83 4.29 -6.86 18.55
CA TRP A 83 4.41 -5.70 17.66
C TRP A 83 3.13 -4.85 17.66
N LEU A 84 3.25 -3.59 17.25
CA LEU A 84 2.13 -2.63 17.20
C LEU A 84 2.05 -1.99 15.82
N SER A 85 0.86 -1.97 15.23
CA SER A 85 0.60 -1.19 14.03
C SER A 85 0.79 0.31 14.28
N LYS A 86 0.83 1.09 13.20
CA LYS A 86 0.57 2.54 13.29
C LYS A 86 -0.87 2.79 13.81
N PRO A 87 -1.15 3.95 14.45
CA PRO A 87 -2.46 4.20 15.04
C PRO A 87 -3.55 4.31 13.97
N PHE A 88 -4.79 3.99 14.33
CA PHE A 88 -5.97 4.12 13.49
C PHE A 88 -7.18 4.57 14.30
N LYS A 89 -8.22 5.05 13.61
CA LYS A 89 -9.53 5.27 14.21
C LYS A 89 -10.15 3.94 14.63
N PHE A 90 -10.62 3.82 15.87
CA PHE A 90 -11.35 2.63 16.31
C PHE A 90 -12.49 2.25 15.34
N GLN A 91 -12.52 0.98 14.92
CA GLN A 91 -13.49 0.46 13.94
C GLN A 91 -14.68 -0.27 14.60
N GLY A 92 -14.61 -0.52 15.90
CA GLY A 92 -15.69 -1.16 16.66
C GLY A 92 -16.76 -0.17 17.14
N ASN A 93 -17.70 -0.68 17.93
CA ASN A 93 -18.74 0.15 18.53
C ASN A 93 -18.24 0.85 19.78
N ASP A 94 -18.03 2.17 19.71
CA ASP A 94 -17.75 3.00 20.90
C ASP A 94 -19.06 3.55 21.49
N THR A 95 -19.45 3.03 22.64
CA THR A 95 -20.73 3.38 23.31
C THR A 95 -20.61 4.55 24.27
N GLU A 96 -19.39 4.99 24.60
CA GLU A 96 -19.17 6.08 25.54
C GLU A 96 -19.16 7.44 24.81
N ALA A 97 -20.13 8.30 25.10
CA ALA A 97 -20.29 9.57 24.40
C ALA A 97 -19.15 10.56 24.71
N PHE A 98 -18.62 11.19 23.66
CA PHE A 98 -17.64 12.29 23.80
C PHE A 98 -18.28 13.54 24.42
N TYR A 99 -17.54 14.17 25.33
CA TYR A 99 -17.81 15.50 25.83
C TYR A 99 -17.73 16.54 24.70
N ARG A 100 -18.80 17.33 24.56
CA ARG A 100 -18.86 18.43 23.60
C ARG A 100 -18.54 19.74 24.32
N GLU A 101 -17.37 20.31 24.04
CA GLU A 101 -17.04 21.67 24.47
C GLU A 101 -18.00 22.69 23.83
N GLY A 102 -18.39 23.71 24.59
CA GLY A 102 -19.49 24.64 24.34
C GLY A 102 -19.81 24.93 22.86
N ALA A 103 -21.09 24.71 22.51
CA ALA A 103 -21.61 24.91 21.16
C ALA A 103 -21.72 26.41 20.81
N GLY A 104 -20.67 26.98 20.23
CA GLY A 104 -20.77 28.17 19.38
C GLY A 104 -21.23 27.75 17.99
N THR A 105 -22.39 28.25 17.56
CA THR A 105 -23.17 27.84 16.37
C THR A 105 -22.44 27.88 15.03
N PHE A 106 -21.25 28.50 14.97
CA PHE A 106 -20.44 28.63 13.74
C PHE A 106 -19.20 27.71 13.70
N ALA A 107 -18.66 27.29 14.86
CA ALA A 107 -17.47 26.44 14.94
C ALA A 107 -17.79 24.93 14.85
N SER A 108 -19.04 24.54 15.11
CA SER A 108 -19.51 23.16 15.03
C SER A 108 -19.64 22.64 13.59
N ILE A 109 -19.87 23.54 12.61
CA ILE A 109 -20.07 23.18 11.20
C ILE A 109 -18.73 22.99 10.47
N PHE A 110 -17.71 23.82 10.76
CA PHE A 110 -16.36 23.67 10.22
C PHE A 110 -15.49 22.67 11.02
N GLY A 111 -15.77 22.50 12.31
CA GLY A 111 -15.06 21.55 13.17
C GLY A 111 -15.44 20.09 12.96
N SER A 112 -16.68 19.78 12.55
CA SER A 112 -17.10 18.38 12.33
C SER A 112 -16.38 17.74 11.14
N LEU A 113 -16.09 18.52 10.09
CA LEU A 113 -15.37 18.08 8.90
C LEU A 113 -13.85 17.92 9.09
N THR A 114 -13.27 18.33 10.22
CA THR A 114 -11.82 18.17 10.51
C THR A 114 -11.56 17.32 11.75
N LYS A 115 -12.49 17.24 12.71
CA LYS A 115 -12.31 16.47 13.95
C LYS A 115 -12.49 14.96 13.77
N ASP A 116 -13.35 14.54 12.85
CA ASP A 116 -13.43 13.14 12.43
C ASP A 116 -12.17 12.69 11.67
N TYR A 117 -11.37 13.63 11.13
CA TYR A 117 -10.10 13.34 10.47
C TYR A 117 -8.93 13.13 11.45
N VAL A 118 -9.06 13.47 12.74
CA VAL A 118 -7.92 13.49 13.68
C VAL A 118 -7.98 12.41 14.76
N LEU A 119 -9.13 11.73 14.96
CA LEU A 119 -9.22 10.69 15.98
C LEU A 119 -8.59 9.37 15.48
N GLN A 120 -7.28 9.23 15.70
CA GLN A 120 -6.58 7.94 15.69
C GLN A 120 -6.25 7.57 17.13
N ASP A 121 -7.03 6.66 17.67
CA ASP A 121 -7.08 6.30 19.09
C ASP A 121 -6.90 4.80 19.31
N SER A 122 -6.59 4.02 18.28
CA SER A 122 -6.48 2.56 18.37
C SER A 122 -5.19 2.04 17.76
N PHE A 123 -4.76 0.88 18.24
CA PHE A 123 -3.58 0.15 17.78
C PHE A 123 -3.90 -1.33 17.63
N LEU A 124 -3.30 -1.99 16.65
CA LEU A 124 -3.39 -3.42 16.47
C LEU A 124 -2.14 -4.02 17.12
N TYR A 125 -2.32 -4.68 18.25
CA TYR A 125 -1.28 -5.47 18.89
C TYR A 125 -1.21 -6.83 18.20
N THR A 126 -0.01 -7.24 17.78
CA THR A 126 0.28 -8.59 17.27
C THR A 126 1.08 -9.33 18.32
N ALA A 127 0.53 -10.43 18.83
CA ALA A 127 1.15 -11.22 19.88
C ALA A 127 2.44 -11.90 19.40
N PRO A 128 3.44 -12.08 20.28
CA PRO A 128 4.59 -12.93 19.98
C PRO A 128 4.18 -14.41 19.92
N GLU A 129 5.11 -15.26 19.47
CA GLU A 129 4.93 -16.71 19.53
C GLU A 129 4.95 -17.24 20.97
N GLN A 130 5.72 -16.58 21.84
CA GLN A 130 5.87 -16.97 23.24
C GLN A 130 4.59 -16.67 24.05
N THR A 131 4.08 -17.68 24.74
CA THR A 131 2.97 -17.52 25.70
C THR A 131 3.42 -16.78 26.96
N GLY A 132 2.55 -15.99 27.55
CA GLY A 132 2.84 -15.27 28.79
C GLY A 132 2.01 -14.00 28.94
N ARG A 133 2.36 -13.18 29.94
CA ARG A 133 1.78 -11.85 30.11
C ARG A 133 2.73 -10.80 29.58
N PHE A 134 2.22 -9.96 28.70
CA PHE A 134 2.95 -8.83 28.13
C PHE A 134 2.24 -7.54 28.48
N GLU A 135 2.97 -6.43 28.48
CA GLU A 135 2.40 -5.12 28.77
C GLU A 135 2.61 -4.17 27.59
N VAL A 136 1.59 -3.37 27.32
CA VAL A 136 1.71 -2.18 26.49
C VAL A 136 1.60 -0.93 27.35
N GLU A 137 2.25 0.13 26.90
CA GLU A 137 2.17 1.45 27.51
C GLU A 137 1.77 2.47 26.46
N ALA A 138 0.70 3.22 26.74
CA ALA A 138 0.27 4.35 25.92
C ALA A 138 0.64 5.66 26.59
N THR A 139 0.95 6.67 25.77
CA THR A 139 1.19 8.05 26.21
C THR A 139 0.42 9.05 25.36
N LEU A 140 -0.17 10.07 26.00
CA LEU A 140 -0.90 11.16 25.33
C LEU A 140 -0.88 12.40 26.24
N GLU A 141 -0.45 13.55 25.71
CA GLU A 141 -0.43 14.84 26.44
C GLU A 141 0.20 14.77 27.85
N GLY A 142 1.30 14.01 28.00
CA GLY A 142 2.00 13.85 29.27
C GLY A 142 1.34 12.89 30.26
N LYS A 143 0.22 12.24 29.88
CA LYS A 143 -0.40 11.15 30.63
C LYS A 143 0.05 9.80 30.07
N SER A 144 0.10 8.79 30.94
CA SER A 144 0.41 7.41 30.57
C SER A 144 -0.62 6.43 31.13
N ALA A 145 -0.76 5.29 30.46
CA ALA A 145 -1.50 4.13 30.94
C ALA A 145 -0.80 2.85 30.51
N ARG A 146 -0.89 1.81 31.35
CA ARG A 146 -0.41 0.47 31.04
C ARG A 146 -1.54 -0.52 30.98
N PHE A 147 -1.36 -1.56 30.18
CA PHE A 147 -2.33 -2.62 30.03
C PHE A 147 -1.63 -3.97 29.85
N SER A 148 -2.10 -4.99 30.58
CA SER A 148 -1.56 -6.33 30.49
C SER A 148 -2.41 -7.20 29.57
N ILE A 149 -1.75 -7.93 28.68
CA ILE A 149 -2.35 -8.84 27.70
C ILE A 149 -1.83 -10.23 28.01
N GLU A 150 -2.71 -11.22 28.03
CA GLU A 150 -2.34 -12.63 28.18
C GLU A 150 -2.29 -13.29 26.80
N VAL A 151 -1.11 -13.78 26.45
CA VAL A 151 -0.88 -14.58 25.23
C VAL A 151 -0.95 -16.05 25.61
N THR A 152 -2.00 -16.73 25.15
CA THR A 152 -2.30 -18.12 25.52
C THR A 152 -3.01 -18.87 24.39
N PRO A 153 -2.67 -20.14 24.11
CA PRO A 153 -3.37 -20.95 23.12
C PRO A 153 -4.86 -21.18 23.46
N ASP A 154 -5.24 -21.04 24.74
CA ASP A 154 -6.61 -21.23 25.22
C ASP A 154 -7.54 -20.04 24.90
N ALA A 155 -6.99 -18.93 24.38
CA ALA A 155 -7.81 -17.82 23.91
C ALA A 155 -8.65 -18.25 22.69
N PRO A 156 -9.85 -17.68 22.46
CA PRO A 156 -10.57 -17.85 21.22
C PRO A 156 -9.75 -17.38 20.02
N SER A 157 -9.84 -18.10 18.91
CA SER A 157 -9.26 -17.66 17.63
C SER A 157 -9.93 -16.38 17.18
N ARG A 158 -9.14 -15.39 16.83
CA ARG A 158 -9.57 -14.10 16.25
C ARG A 158 -9.37 -14.08 14.74
N LYS A 159 -8.59 -15.02 14.21
CA LYS A 159 -8.43 -15.26 12.78
C LYS A 159 -9.52 -16.22 12.27
N PRO A 160 -10.37 -15.81 11.31
CA PRO A 160 -11.24 -16.73 10.59
C PRO A 160 -10.43 -17.81 9.87
N ALA A 161 -10.95 -19.03 9.81
CA ALA A 161 -10.30 -20.11 9.07
C ALA A 161 -10.40 -19.85 7.56
N GLU A 162 -9.26 -19.87 6.88
CA GLU A 162 -9.20 -19.83 5.42
C GLU A 162 -9.76 -21.15 4.85
N GLN A 163 -10.60 -21.03 3.82
CA GLN A 163 -11.28 -22.15 3.17
C GLN A 163 -10.59 -22.59 1.88
N HIS A 164 -9.61 -21.82 1.40
CA HIS A 164 -8.92 -22.06 0.15
C HIS A 164 -7.42 -22.27 0.37
N ASN A 165 -6.87 -23.22 -0.37
CA ASN A 165 -5.44 -23.49 -0.44
C ASN A 165 -5.09 -23.96 -1.84
N TRP A 166 -4.08 -23.33 -2.43
CA TRP A 166 -3.55 -23.65 -3.73
C TRP A 166 -2.27 -24.47 -3.59
N GLY A 167 -2.13 -25.48 -4.44
CA GLY A 167 -0.91 -26.26 -4.54
C GLY A 167 0.23 -25.45 -5.16
N ALA A 168 1.39 -26.08 -5.33
CA ALA A 168 2.47 -25.49 -6.10
C ALA A 168 2.02 -25.22 -7.54
N GLU A 169 2.44 -24.08 -8.10
CA GLU A 169 2.21 -23.79 -9.51
C GLU A 169 2.99 -24.79 -10.38
N PRO A 170 2.43 -25.21 -11.53
CA PRO A 170 3.12 -26.12 -12.42
C PRO A 170 4.40 -25.46 -12.97
N PRO A 171 5.41 -26.26 -13.36
CA PRO A 171 6.60 -25.72 -14.02
C PRO A 171 6.21 -24.85 -15.21
N SER A 172 6.70 -23.61 -15.23
CA SER A 172 6.38 -22.68 -16.31
C SER A 172 7.09 -23.06 -17.60
N GLY A 173 6.35 -23.13 -18.70
CA GLY A 173 6.89 -23.25 -20.06
C GLY A 173 7.28 -21.91 -20.69
N ASP A 174 7.11 -20.81 -19.95
CA ASP A 174 7.44 -19.46 -20.40
C ASP A 174 8.97 -19.30 -20.55
N PRO A 175 9.49 -18.99 -21.76
CA PRO A 175 10.93 -18.83 -21.98
C PRO A 175 11.52 -17.66 -21.17
N TYR A 176 10.71 -16.69 -20.76
CA TYR A 176 11.16 -15.55 -19.94
C TYR A 176 11.14 -15.83 -18.44
N ARG A 177 10.70 -17.02 -18.01
CA ARG A 177 10.54 -17.32 -16.59
C ARG A 177 11.81 -17.05 -15.79
N LYS A 178 12.98 -17.50 -16.28
CA LYS A 178 14.26 -17.32 -15.57
C LYS A 178 14.63 -15.87 -15.30
N ILE A 179 14.44 -14.98 -16.28
CA ILE A 179 14.79 -13.56 -16.11
C ILE A 179 13.81 -12.85 -15.17
N VAL A 180 12.54 -13.25 -15.20
CA VAL A 180 11.53 -12.77 -14.25
C VAL A 180 11.86 -13.23 -12.83
N GLU A 181 12.22 -14.50 -12.62
CA GLU A 181 12.62 -14.99 -11.30
C GLU A 181 13.86 -14.27 -10.75
N HIS A 182 14.86 -14.03 -11.61
CA HIS A 182 16.09 -13.34 -11.22
C HIS A 182 15.85 -11.91 -10.73
N TRP A 183 15.04 -11.14 -11.46
CA TRP A 183 14.73 -9.74 -11.14
C TRP A 183 13.45 -9.57 -10.31
N ALA A 184 12.85 -10.66 -9.81
CA ALA A 184 11.62 -10.60 -9.03
C ALA A 184 11.82 -9.70 -7.80
N PRO A 185 10.94 -8.73 -7.50
CA PRO A 185 11.20 -7.74 -6.46
C PRO A 185 11.14 -8.35 -5.04
N MET A 186 11.92 -7.79 -4.11
CA MET A 186 11.62 -7.94 -2.68
C MET A 186 10.54 -6.92 -2.31
N LEU A 187 9.41 -7.39 -1.79
CA LEU A 187 8.32 -6.50 -1.37
C LEU A 187 8.41 -6.25 0.14
N ALA A 188 8.55 -4.99 0.55
CA ALA A 188 8.38 -4.55 1.92
C ALA A 188 6.98 -3.93 2.08
N GLN A 189 6.03 -4.78 2.39
CA GLN A 189 4.61 -4.44 2.50
C GLN A 189 4.29 -3.96 3.91
N GLU A 190 4.00 -2.67 4.09
CA GLU A 190 3.51 -2.15 5.36
C GLU A 190 2.16 -2.80 5.68
N THR A 191 1.90 -3.10 6.95
CA THR A 191 0.63 -3.63 7.42
C THR A 191 -0.03 -2.66 8.40
N TRP A 192 -1.35 -2.67 8.44
CA TRP A 192 -2.10 -1.82 9.37
C TRP A 192 -3.07 -2.59 10.27
N PHE A 193 -4.35 -2.21 10.32
CA PHE A 193 -5.33 -2.83 11.22
C PHE A 193 -6.09 -4.01 10.58
N GLN A 194 -5.92 -4.23 9.27
CA GLN A 194 -6.40 -5.42 8.55
C GLN A 194 -5.23 -6.07 7.80
N PRO A 195 -4.24 -6.65 8.50
CA PRO A 195 -3.00 -7.10 7.88
C PRO A 195 -3.18 -8.15 6.78
N LYS A 196 -4.29 -8.90 6.76
CA LYS A 196 -4.59 -9.85 5.67
C LYS A 196 -4.94 -9.13 4.35
N SER A 197 -5.57 -7.95 4.42
CA SER A 197 -5.86 -7.12 3.24
C SER A 197 -4.57 -6.66 2.56
N ASP A 198 -3.49 -6.51 3.33
CA ASP A 198 -2.18 -6.09 2.85
C ASP A 198 -1.34 -7.29 2.34
N VAL A 199 -1.89 -8.47 2.06
CA VAL A 199 -1.12 -9.59 1.51
C VAL A 199 -1.33 -9.67 0.00
N PRO A 200 -0.28 -9.50 -0.83
CA PRO A 200 -0.39 -9.69 -2.28
C PRO A 200 -0.84 -11.11 -2.58
N THR A 201 -1.94 -11.27 -3.33
CA THR A 201 -2.57 -12.57 -3.56
C THR A 201 -2.99 -12.73 -5.01
N ARG A 202 -3.49 -13.92 -5.35
CA ARG A 202 -4.09 -14.20 -6.64
C ARG A 202 -5.51 -13.63 -6.70
N PHE A 203 -5.98 -13.25 -7.88
CA PHE A 203 -7.33 -12.71 -8.07
C PHE A 203 -8.40 -13.67 -7.56
N ASP A 204 -8.26 -14.97 -7.85
CA ASP A 204 -9.13 -16.06 -7.43
C ASP A 204 -8.71 -16.67 -6.07
N PHE A 205 -8.26 -15.85 -5.12
CA PHE A 205 -7.77 -16.32 -3.83
C PHE A 205 -8.84 -17.08 -3.01
N ASP A 206 -10.10 -16.86 -3.32
CA ASP A 206 -11.30 -17.50 -2.76
C ASP A 206 -11.93 -18.53 -3.71
N GLY A 207 -11.23 -18.93 -4.77
CA GLY A 207 -11.64 -19.99 -5.67
C GLY A 207 -12.65 -19.62 -6.75
N ASP A 208 -13.03 -18.34 -6.88
CA ASP A 208 -13.84 -17.86 -7.99
C ASP A 208 -13.17 -16.68 -8.73
N TRP A 209 -13.80 -16.19 -9.80
CA TRP A 209 -13.28 -15.08 -10.58
C TRP A 209 -14.22 -13.87 -10.57
N HIS A 210 -14.93 -13.67 -9.48
CA HIS A 210 -15.84 -12.56 -9.26
C HIS A 210 -15.12 -11.39 -8.59
N GLY A 211 -14.86 -10.32 -9.33
CA GLY A 211 -14.21 -9.16 -8.76
C GLY A 211 -15.07 -8.39 -7.75
N ASP A 212 -16.39 -8.56 -7.79
CA ASP A 212 -17.33 -7.79 -6.97
C ASP A 212 -17.80 -8.46 -5.67
N ASN A 213 -17.12 -9.53 -5.25
CA ASN A 213 -17.27 -10.14 -3.92
C ASN A 213 -15.93 -10.26 -3.16
N ASN A 214 -14.80 -9.92 -3.78
CA ASN A 214 -13.45 -10.02 -3.22
C ASN A 214 -13.30 -9.28 -1.89
N TRP A 215 -14.00 -8.14 -1.73
CA TRP A 215 -14.00 -7.44 -0.46
C TRP A 215 -14.57 -8.33 0.64
N ASP A 216 -15.75 -8.92 0.45
CA ASP A 216 -16.39 -9.70 1.51
C ASP A 216 -15.75 -11.08 1.73
N ASN A 217 -15.19 -11.67 0.68
CA ASN A 217 -14.57 -12.99 0.73
C ASN A 217 -13.14 -13.00 1.26
N LEU A 218 -12.48 -11.83 1.42
CA LEU A 218 -11.09 -11.74 1.90
C LEU A 218 -10.79 -12.66 3.09
N GLU A 219 -11.62 -12.65 4.13
CA GLU A 219 -11.35 -13.41 5.36
C GLU A 219 -11.42 -14.93 5.16
N LEU A 220 -12.21 -15.40 4.20
CA LEU A 220 -12.40 -16.81 3.89
C LEU A 220 -11.42 -17.32 2.83
N GLY A 221 -10.98 -16.47 1.90
CA GLY A 221 -9.99 -16.85 0.89
C GLY A 221 -8.58 -17.00 1.46
N THR A 222 -7.64 -17.42 0.61
CA THR A 222 -6.27 -17.68 1.06
C THR A 222 -5.43 -16.41 1.30
N SER A 223 -4.51 -16.46 2.26
CA SER A 223 -3.40 -15.50 2.41
C SER A 223 -2.08 -15.98 1.79
N GLN A 224 -2.10 -16.96 0.89
CA GLN A 224 -0.91 -17.34 0.12
C GLN A 224 -0.44 -16.19 -0.75
N ALA A 225 0.85 -15.89 -0.69
CA ALA A 225 1.41 -14.75 -1.37
C ALA A 225 1.67 -15.04 -2.87
N TYR A 226 1.14 -14.18 -3.74
CA TYR A 226 1.37 -14.24 -5.18
C TYR A 226 1.69 -12.86 -5.75
N VAL A 227 2.53 -12.85 -6.78
CA VAL A 227 2.83 -11.67 -7.60
C VAL A 227 2.59 -12.03 -9.05
N TYR A 228 1.90 -11.15 -9.77
CA TYR A 228 1.64 -11.34 -11.19
C TYR A 228 2.77 -10.74 -12.02
N TYR A 229 3.15 -11.38 -13.13
CA TYR A 229 4.20 -10.85 -14.01
C TYR A 229 3.80 -10.84 -15.49
N ALA A 230 4.39 -9.91 -16.25
CA ALA A 230 4.36 -9.84 -17.69
C ALA A 230 5.74 -9.47 -18.24
N VAL A 231 6.01 -9.86 -19.49
CA VAL A 231 7.26 -9.53 -20.18
C VAL A 231 6.97 -8.92 -21.54
N VAL A 232 7.71 -7.87 -21.85
CA VAL A 232 7.77 -7.26 -23.18
C VAL A 232 9.25 -7.15 -23.56
N GLU A 233 9.59 -7.35 -24.82
CA GLU A 233 10.97 -7.41 -25.30
C GLU A 233 11.16 -6.60 -26.58
N THR A 234 12.29 -5.92 -26.67
CA THR A 234 12.81 -5.28 -27.88
C THR A 234 14.18 -5.85 -28.19
N ALA A 235 14.79 -5.48 -29.32
CA ALA A 235 16.13 -5.97 -29.64
C ALA A 235 17.19 -5.63 -28.56
N SER A 236 16.99 -4.55 -27.81
CA SER A 236 17.96 -4.02 -26.84
C SER A 236 17.57 -4.22 -25.37
N HIS A 237 16.28 -4.42 -25.04
CA HIS A 237 15.81 -4.44 -23.65
C HIS A 237 14.74 -5.49 -23.40
N TRP A 238 14.69 -5.96 -22.16
CA TRP A 238 13.51 -6.58 -21.56
C TRP A 238 12.80 -5.58 -20.66
N PHE A 239 11.48 -5.66 -20.65
CA PHE A 239 10.60 -4.92 -19.76
C PHE A 239 9.82 -5.93 -18.92
N LEU A 240 10.15 -6.00 -17.63
CA LEU A 240 9.55 -6.95 -16.71
C LEU A 240 8.55 -6.19 -15.84
N ILE A 241 7.28 -6.58 -15.94
CA ILE A 241 6.18 -5.88 -15.27
C ILE A 241 5.71 -6.77 -14.13
N TYR A 242 5.66 -6.24 -12.91
CA TYR A 242 5.16 -6.96 -11.72
C TYR A 242 3.94 -6.25 -11.16
N ASN A 243 2.92 -7.02 -10.79
CA ASN A 243 1.64 -6.55 -10.28
C ASN A 243 1.40 -7.20 -8.90
N ALA A 244 1.08 -6.38 -7.90
CA ALA A 244 0.67 -6.83 -6.58
C ALA A 244 -0.84 -6.58 -6.42
N PHE A 245 -1.62 -7.65 -6.52
CA PHE A 245 -3.07 -7.60 -6.37
C PHE A 245 -3.47 -7.79 -4.90
N HIS A 246 -4.37 -6.93 -4.42
CA HIS A 246 -4.96 -7.01 -3.08
C HIS A 246 -6.50 -7.04 -3.20
N PRO A 247 -7.23 -7.84 -2.41
CA PRO A 247 -8.70 -7.88 -2.52
C PRO A 247 -9.42 -6.62 -2.00
N ARG A 248 -8.74 -5.79 -1.20
CA ARG A 248 -9.31 -4.57 -0.59
C ARG A 248 -8.28 -3.45 -0.56
N ASP A 249 -8.62 -2.27 -1.10
CA ASP A 249 -8.04 -1.00 -0.66
C ASP A 249 -8.85 -0.48 0.53
N TYR A 250 -8.22 -0.39 1.71
CA TYR A 250 -8.90 -0.04 2.95
C TYR A 250 -8.25 1.12 3.70
N SER A 251 -9.08 1.83 4.45
CA SER A 251 -8.71 2.98 5.25
C SER A 251 -9.48 2.97 6.57
N ASP A 252 -8.91 3.55 7.62
CA ASP A 252 -9.62 3.77 8.90
C ASP A 252 -10.79 4.77 8.75
N LYS A 253 -10.88 5.42 7.58
CA LYS A 253 -11.96 6.30 7.15
C LYS A 253 -12.33 5.98 5.71
N CYS A 254 -13.12 4.93 5.51
CA CYS A 254 -13.70 4.65 4.21
C CYS A 254 -14.79 5.66 3.85
N VAL A 255 -14.39 6.73 3.16
CA VAL A 255 -15.28 7.61 2.41
C VAL A 255 -15.20 7.29 0.92
N VAL A 256 -16.18 7.74 0.15
CA VAL A 256 -16.24 7.49 -1.31
C VAL A 256 -14.90 7.88 -1.96
N GLY A 257 -14.29 6.92 -2.65
CA GLY A 257 -13.02 7.08 -3.37
C GLY A 257 -11.75 6.83 -2.56
N THR A 258 -11.84 6.57 -1.26
CA THR A 258 -10.67 6.29 -0.38
C THR A 258 -10.52 4.84 0.04
N CYS A 259 -11.55 4.04 -0.22
CA CYS A 259 -11.52 2.59 -0.11
C CYS A 259 -12.21 2.04 -1.35
N HIS A 260 -11.79 0.85 -1.78
CA HIS A 260 -12.45 0.15 -2.86
C HIS A 260 -12.14 -1.33 -2.86
N GLU A 261 -13.09 -2.08 -3.41
CA GLU A 261 -12.88 -3.47 -3.76
C GLU A 261 -11.83 -3.63 -4.84
N ASN A 262 -10.97 -4.62 -4.62
CA ASN A 262 -9.76 -4.87 -5.37
C ASN A 262 -8.77 -3.71 -5.28
N ASP A 263 -7.52 -4.03 -5.45
CA ASP A 263 -6.47 -3.08 -5.74
C ASP A 263 -5.38 -3.77 -6.53
N ASN A 264 -4.74 -3.05 -7.44
CA ASN A 264 -3.67 -3.61 -8.25
C ASN A 264 -2.73 -2.51 -8.66
N GLU A 265 -1.62 -2.46 -7.94
CA GLU A 265 -0.49 -1.56 -8.18
C GLU A 265 0.70 -2.40 -8.66
N GLY A 266 1.77 -1.76 -9.12
CA GLY A 266 2.90 -2.51 -9.65
C GLY A 266 4.11 -1.69 -10.05
N LEU A 267 5.01 -2.34 -10.76
CA LEU A 267 6.24 -1.75 -11.25
C LEU A 267 6.66 -2.32 -12.60
N ILE A 268 7.48 -1.56 -13.33
CA ILE A 268 8.13 -1.95 -14.58
C ILE A 268 9.64 -1.82 -14.39
N LEU A 269 10.35 -2.91 -14.65
CA LEU A 269 11.80 -2.95 -14.73
C LEU A 269 12.25 -2.84 -16.18
N THR A 270 13.12 -1.88 -16.49
CA THR A 270 13.80 -1.78 -17.79
C THR A 270 15.19 -2.37 -17.68
N VAL A 271 15.38 -3.54 -18.29
CA VAL A 271 16.61 -4.33 -18.22
C VAL A 271 17.29 -4.30 -19.58
N ARG A 272 18.49 -3.73 -19.65
CA ARG A 272 19.28 -3.69 -20.88
C ARG A 272 19.92 -5.05 -21.15
N LYS A 273 19.82 -5.51 -22.39
CA LYS A 273 20.57 -6.67 -22.87
C LYS A 273 22.02 -6.26 -23.12
N ASP A 274 22.94 -6.84 -22.36
CA ASP A 274 24.37 -6.59 -22.49
C ASP A 274 25.17 -7.85 -22.87
N GLY A 275 24.46 -8.93 -23.23
CA GLY A 275 25.03 -10.23 -23.58
C GLY A 275 25.15 -11.19 -22.39
N SER A 276 24.90 -10.74 -21.15
CA SER A 276 24.75 -11.62 -20.00
C SER A 276 23.36 -12.30 -19.97
N GLU A 277 23.21 -13.37 -19.18
CA GLU A 277 21.96 -14.13 -19.06
C GLU A 277 20.79 -13.27 -18.54
N PHE A 278 21.07 -12.32 -17.64
CA PHE A 278 20.05 -11.51 -16.98
C PHE A 278 20.09 -10.03 -17.37
N GLY A 279 21.05 -9.61 -18.20
CA GLY A 279 21.23 -8.22 -18.56
C GLY A 279 21.60 -7.33 -17.37
N LYS A 280 21.39 -6.03 -17.55
CA LYS A 280 21.62 -5.00 -16.54
C LYS A 280 20.32 -4.26 -16.26
N LEU A 281 19.80 -4.34 -15.03
CA LEU A 281 18.69 -3.48 -14.61
C LEU A 281 19.14 -2.02 -14.60
N GLU A 282 18.48 -1.16 -15.38
CA GLU A 282 18.80 0.26 -15.51
C GLU A 282 17.78 1.17 -14.85
N VAL A 283 16.49 0.85 -14.98
CA VAL A 283 15.37 1.66 -14.48
C VAL A 283 14.32 0.77 -13.81
N MET A 284 13.76 1.26 -12.71
CA MET A 284 12.55 0.75 -12.09
C MET A 284 11.54 1.89 -12.00
N GLU A 285 10.38 1.73 -12.62
CA GLU A 285 9.26 2.65 -12.49
C GLU A 285 8.16 2.00 -11.65
N THR A 286 7.70 2.64 -10.57
CA THR A 286 6.67 2.10 -9.67
C THR A 286 5.39 2.94 -9.74
N LEU A 287 4.24 2.32 -9.48
CA LEU A 287 2.93 2.97 -9.46
C LEU A 287 2.44 3.16 -8.04
N ALA A 288 2.01 4.38 -7.72
CA ALA A 288 1.21 4.65 -6.53
C ALA A 288 0.09 5.64 -6.87
N HIS A 289 -1.15 5.22 -6.69
CA HIS A 289 -2.34 6.08 -6.80
C HIS A 289 -2.45 6.76 -8.18
N ASN A 290 -2.10 6.04 -9.27
CA ASN A 290 -2.00 6.57 -10.65
C ASN A 290 -0.90 7.63 -10.85
N ASN A 291 0.17 7.61 -10.06
CA ASN A 291 1.39 8.38 -10.30
C ASN A 291 2.58 7.44 -10.42
N VAL A 292 3.42 7.68 -11.44
CA VAL A 292 4.62 6.88 -11.65
C VAL A 292 5.85 7.57 -11.05
N TYR A 293 6.63 6.79 -10.30
CA TYR A 293 7.89 7.19 -9.69
C TYR A 293 9.04 6.44 -10.34
N SER A 294 10.14 7.11 -10.65
CA SER A 294 11.23 6.56 -11.47
C SER A 294 12.54 6.48 -10.68
N PHE A 295 13.11 5.28 -10.59
CA PHE A 295 14.37 4.99 -9.90
C PHE A 295 15.38 4.46 -10.90
N VAL A 296 16.66 4.79 -10.72
CA VAL A 296 17.73 4.42 -11.68
C VAL A 296 18.87 3.67 -10.99
N ASN A 297 19.47 2.74 -11.72
CA ASN A 297 20.72 2.08 -11.34
C ASN A 297 21.92 2.60 -12.15
N ASP A 298 21.65 3.45 -13.15
CA ASP A 298 22.67 4.18 -13.90
C ASP A 298 22.47 5.68 -13.75
N ARG A 299 23.37 6.32 -12.99
CA ARG A 299 23.32 7.77 -12.74
C ARG A 299 23.54 8.62 -13.99
N ARG A 300 23.80 8.06 -15.17
CA ARG A 300 23.83 8.83 -16.42
C ARG A 300 22.43 9.03 -17.00
N ILE A 301 21.46 8.21 -16.61
CA ILE A 301 20.04 8.40 -16.93
C ILE A 301 19.54 9.64 -16.16
N ARG A 302 18.84 10.52 -16.86
CA ARG A 302 18.37 11.81 -16.35
C ARG A 302 16.85 11.91 -16.40
N ALA A 303 16.32 12.91 -15.71
CA ALA A 303 14.92 13.28 -15.79
C ALA A 303 14.50 13.54 -17.24
N GLY A 304 13.28 13.12 -17.56
CA GLY A 304 12.56 13.48 -18.79
C GLY A 304 11.29 14.20 -18.39
N ILE A 305 10.14 13.56 -18.58
CA ILE A 305 8.87 14.01 -18.01
C ILE A 305 8.80 13.79 -16.50
N HIS A 306 9.43 12.71 -16.02
CA HIS A 306 9.52 12.34 -14.62
C HIS A 306 10.86 12.81 -14.03
N ASN A 307 10.86 13.10 -12.73
CA ASN A 307 12.09 13.24 -11.97
C ASN A 307 12.70 11.85 -11.73
N VAL A 308 13.98 11.82 -11.34
CA VAL A 308 14.58 10.61 -10.76
C VAL A 308 14.36 10.67 -9.25
N ASP A 309 13.55 9.75 -8.74
CA ASP A 309 13.10 9.69 -7.34
C ASP A 309 14.08 8.98 -6.40
N GLY A 310 15.08 8.29 -6.97
CA GLY A 310 16.18 7.70 -6.19
C GLY A 310 16.99 6.67 -6.96
N ASP A 311 17.98 6.10 -6.25
CA ASP A 311 18.72 4.92 -6.72
C ASP A 311 17.91 3.64 -6.43
N ILE A 312 18.11 2.58 -7.22
CA ILE A 312 17.55 1.24 -6.94
C ILE A 312 18.39 0.55 -5.85
N GLU A 313 17.74 0.04 -4.81
CA GLU A 313 18.37 -0.82 -3.80
C GLU A 313 18.02 -2.28 -4.08
N PHE A 314 18.94 -3.20 -3.79
CA PHE A 314 18.80 -4.61 -4.10
C PHE A 314 18.87 -5.49 -2.85
N TYR A 315 18.06 -6.53 -2.83
CA TYR A 315 18.20 -7.68 -1.96
C TYR A 315 18.97 -8.77 -2.74
N HIS A 316 20.09 -9.24 -2.18
CA HIS A 316 21.02 -10.19 -2.81
C HIS A 316 21.39 -9.86 -4.26
N ASP A 317 21.69 -8.58 -4.53
CA ASP A 317 22.21 -8.06 -5.81
C ASP A 317 21.29 -8.16 -7.05
N SER A 318 20.16 -8.88 -7.01
CA SER A 318 19.27 -9.05 -8.16
C SER A 318 17.80 -8.67 -7.91
N HIS A 319 17.36 -8.60 -6.66
CA HIS A 319 15.95 -8.36 -6.35
C HIS A 319 15.73 -6.88 -5.96
N PRO A 320 15.18 -6.02 -6.83
CA PRO A 320 14.93 -4.63 -6.46
C PRO A 320 13.98 -4.58 -5.25
N VAL A 321 14.31 -3.74 -4.28
CA VAL A 321 13.53 -3.60 -3.05
C VAL A 321 12.50 -2.48 -3.23
N VAL A 322 11.22 -2.84 -3.08
CA VAL A 322 10.11 -1.89 -3.10
C VAL A 322 9.39 -1.87 -1.76
N PHE A 323 8.88 -0.71 -1.40
CA PHE A 323 7.97 -0.50 -0.28
C PHE A 323 6.54 -0.39 -0.81
N ILE A 324 5.60 -1.07 -0.16
CA ILE A 324 4.17 -1.00 -0.48
C ILE A 324 3.44 -0.43 0.74
N GLU A 325 2.66 0.63 0.54
CA GLU A 325 1.83 1.23 1.59
C GLU A 325 0.76 0.24 2.08
N SER A 326 0.46 0.25 3.38
CA SER A 326 -0.70 -0.49 3.89
C SER A 326 -1.99 0.18 3.44
N GLY A 327 -3.03 -0.58 3.14
CA GLY A 327 -4.36 -0.04 2.84
C GLY A 327 -4.51 0.41 1.40
N GLY A 328 -3.76 1.43 0.97
CA GLY A 328 -3.84 1.95 -0.41
C GLY A 328 -2.79 1.42 -1.38
N HIS A 329 -1.91 0.52 -0.93
CA HIS A 329 -0.94 -0.26 -1.71
C HIS A 329 -0.04 0.48 -2.73
N GLY A 330 0.13 1.79 -2.59
CA GLY A 330 1.06 2.54 -3.43
C GLY A 330 2.48 1.97 -3.33
N ILE A 331 3.09 1.66 -4.49
CA ILE A 331 4.42 1.08 -4.58
C ILE A 331 5.47 2.16 -4.83
N TYR A 332 6.53 2.14 -4.04
CA TYR A 332 7.69 3.02 -4.17
C TYR A 332 8.99 2.21 -4.07
N GLY A 333 10.08 2.68 -4.67
CA GLY A 333 11.41 2.15 -4.34
C GLY A 333 11.75 2.36 -2.87
N SER A 334 12.50 1.44 -2.24
CA SER A 334 12.85 1.51 -0.80
C SER A 334 13.62 2.77 -0.40
N ARG A 335 14.29 3.43 -1.36
CA ARG A 335 15.02 4.69 -1.16
C ARG A 335 14.17 5.95 -1.36
N SER A 336 12.90 5.79 -1.70
CA SER A 336 11.94 6.89 -1.81
C SER A 336 11.73 7.58 -0.46
N SER A 337 11.44 8.89 -0.48
CA SER A 337 11.01 9.64 0.71
C SER A 337 9.67 9.14 1.28
N HIS A 338 8.87 8.46 0.45
CA HIS A 338 7.62 7.83 0.85
C HIS A 338 7.85 6.53 1.63
N ALA A 339 8.95 5.82 1.36
CA ALA A 339 9.21 4.52 1.96
C ALA A 339 9.31 4.61 3.49
N LYS A 340 8.63 3.69 4.19
CA LYS A 340 8.70 3.52 5.65
C LYS A 340 9.39 2.22 6.02
N TYR A 341 10.42 1.87 5.25
CA TYR A 341 11.19 0.66 5.42
C TYR A 341 12.68 0.93 5.17
N LEU A 342 13.54 0.32 5.97
CA LEU A 342 15.00 0.37 5.85
C LEU A 342 15.51 -1.02 5.47
N ALA A 343 15.87 -1.23 4.21
CA ALA A 343 16.26 -2.55 3.71
C ALA A 343 17.51 -3.10 4.43
N ALA A 344 18.52 -2.25 4.65
CA ALA A 344 19.75 -2.63 5.34
C ALA A 344 19.54 -3.17 6.77
N ALA A 345 18.40 -2.87 7.40
CA ALA A 345 18.06 -3.30 8.75
C ALA A 345 16.83 -4.23 8.81
N ASP A 346 16.24 -4.58 7.66
CA ASP A 346 14.98 -5.32 7.54
C ASP A 346 13.88 -4.79 8.49
N LYS A 347 13.70 -3.46 8.50
CA LYS A 347 12.95 -2.75 9.52
C LYS A 347 11.96 -1.74 8.94
N PHE A 348 10.68 -1.91 9.27
CA PHE A 348 9.67 -0.87 9.11
C PHE A 348 9.89 0.24 10.15
N THR A 349 9.84 1.50 9.69
CA THR A 349 10.10 2.69 10.52
C THR A 349 8.83 3.28 11.10
N ASN A 350 7.67 2.80 10.68
CA ASN A 350 6.36 3.21 11.16
C ASN A 350 5.45 1.99 11.27
N GLY A 351 5.17 1.52 12.49
CA GLY A 351 4.31 0.36 12.71
C GLY A 351 4.94 -0.97 12.29
N THR A 352 4.13 -1.82 11.65
CA THR A 352 4.47 -3.19 11.24
C THR A 352 4.45 -3.33 9.73
N GLY A 353 5.00 -4.43 9.25
CA GLY A 353 4.87 -4.82 7.85
C GLY A 353 5.42 -6.21 7.61
N ILE A 354 5.11 -6.81 6.47
CA ILE A 354 5.60 -8.13 6.06
C ILE A 354 6.62 -7.94 4.93
N THR A 355 7.73 -8.68 4.96
CA THR A 355 8.61 -8.75 3.80
C THR A 355 8.38 -10.02 3.01
N PHE A 356 8.25 -9.88 1.68
CA PHE A 356 8.04 -10.97 0.75
C PHE A 356 9.22 -11.08 -0.22
N VAL A 357 9.65 -12.32 -0.51
CA VAL A 357 10.73 -12.64 -1.44
C VAL A 357 10.31 -13.78 -2.36
N TYR A 358 10.80 -13.77 -3.60
CA TYR A 358 10.52 -14.86 -4.51
C TYR A 358 11.19 -16.15 -4.01
N LYS A 359 10.42 -17.22 -3.83
CA LYS A 359 10.92 -18.56 -3.49
C LYS A 359 10.40 -19.66 -4.40
N GLY A 360 9.56 -19.33 -5.37
CA GLY A 360 8.81 -20.32 -6.14
C GLY A 360 7.81 -21.12 -5.29
N VAL A 361 7.35 -20.53 -4.18
CA VAL A 361 6.37 -21.13 -3.27
C VAL A 361 5.53 -20.01 -2.70
N ALA A 362 4.20 -20.13 -2.81
CA ALA A 362 3.26 -19.22 -2.20
C ALA A 362 3.04 -19.57 -0.71
N GLU A 363 3.86 -18.96 0.16
CA GLU A 363 3.77 -19.09 1.61
C GLU A 363 2.69 -18.17 2.19
N ARG A 364 2.26 -18.45 3.43
CA ARG A 364 1.34 -17.59 4.18
C ARG A 364 2.12 -16.84 5.25
N PRO A 365 1.93 -15.52 5.41
CA PRO A 365 2.44 -14.81 6.57
C PRO A 365 1.87 -15.40 7.85
N LYS A 366 2.74 -15.63 8.84
CA LYS A 366 2.35 -16.11 10.16
C LYS A 366 1.68 -15.01 10.99
N HIS A 367 2.07 -13.76 10.76
CA HIS A 367 1.57 -12.59 11.49
C HIS A 367 1.83 -11.28 10.71
N ALA A 368 1.30 -10.16 11.21
CA ALA A 368 1.37 -8.83 10.57
C ALA A 368 2.79 -8.24 10.47
N ASN A 369 3.80 -8.88 11.06
CA ASN A 369 5.18 -8.41 11.04
C ASN A 369 6.17 -9.52 10.65
N ASP A 370 5.73 -10.46 9.81
CA ASP A 370 6.54 -11.60 9.37
C ASP A 370 7.65 -11.15 8.40
N ARG A 371 8.66 -12.00 8.20
CA ARG A 371 9.84 -11.68 7.38
C ARG A 371 10.14 -12.76 6.37
N LEU A 372 10.56 -12.32 5.18
CA LEU A 372 11.02 -13.17 4.09
C LEU A 372 10.01 -14.27 3.74
N VAL A 373 8.72 -13.91 3.69
CA VAL A 373 7.64 -14.79 3.26
C VAL A 373 7.79 -15.07 1.76
N GLY A 374 7.77 -16.33 1.37
CA GLY A 374 7.85 -16.76 -0.01
C GLY A 374 6.60 -16.38 -0.79
N TYR A 375 6.77 -15.79 -1.97
CA TYR A 375 5.70 -15.70 -2.95
C TYR A 375 6.02 -16.52 -4.21
N GLU A 376 4.97 -16.82 -4.95
CA GLU A 376 5.02 -17.39 -6.30
C GLU A 376 4.61 -16.36 -7.37
N LEU A 377 5.13 -16.54 -8.58
CA LEU A 377 4.90 -15.71 -9.75
C LEU A 377 3.83 -16.31 -10.68
N LEU A 378 2.82 -15.50 -11.02
CA LEU A 378 1.73 -15.89 -11.93
C LEU A 378 1.80 -15.13 -13.26
N PRO A 379 1.81 -15.81 -14.42
CA PRO A 379 1.90 -15.13 -15.70
C PRO A 379 0.59 -14.43 -16.08
N ILE A 380 0.63 -13.11 -16.22
CA ILE A 380 -0.52 -12.28 -16.58
C ILE A 380 -1.10 -12.68 -17.94
N GLN A 381 -0.25 -13.11 -18.88
CA GLN A 381 -0.71 -13.57 -20.20
C GLN A 381 -1.78 -14.67 -20.08
N HIS A 382 -1.55 -15.66 -19.20
CA HIS A 382 -2.46 -16.78 -18.99
C HIS A 382 -3.56 -16.47 -17.97
N HIS A 383 -3.25 -15.75 -16.90
CA HIS A 383 -4.20 -15.49 -15.81
C HIS A 383 -5.17 -14.35 -16.11
N TRP A 384 -4.77 -13.29 -16.81
CA TRP A 384 -5.67 -12.14 -17.01
C TRP A 384 -5.84 -11.79 -18.48
N TRP A 385 -4.76 -11.70 -19.26
CA TRP A 385 -4.83 -11.20 -20.64
C TRP A 385 -5.68 -12.07 -21.56
N SER A 386 -5.61 -13.40 -21.41
CA SER A 386 -6.45 -14.37 -22.12
C SER A 386 -7.96 -14.13 -21.95
N ARG A 387 -8.35 -13.39 -20.90
CA ARG A 387 -9.74 -13.05 -20.52
C ARG A 387 -10.06 -11.56 -20.72
N ALA A 388 -9.09 -10.76 -21.14
CA ALA A 388 -9.16 -9.30 -21.06
C ALA A 388 -10.09 -8.67 -22.09
N SER A 389 -10.32 -9.32 -23.23
CA SER A 389 -11.23 -8.80 -24.27
C SER A 389 -12.67 -9.23 -24.03
N ASP A 390 -13.62 -8.36 -24.42
CA ASP A 390 -15.05 -8.66 -24.32
C ASP A 390 -15.49 -9.79 -25.27
N ASP A 391 -14.67 -10.10 -26.28
CA ASP A 391 -14.82 -11.22 -27.22
C ASP A 391 -14.09 -12.51 -26.81
N SER A 392 -13.40 -12.54 -25.66
CA SER A 392 -12.59 -13.70 -25.21
C SER A 392 -13.42 -14.96 -24.93
N GLY A 393 -14.75 -14.82 -24.82
CA GLY A 393 -15.64 -15.90 -24.39
C GLY A 393 -15.70 -16.08 -22.88
N TRP A 394 -14.88 -15.35 -22.11
CA TRP A 394 -14.93 -15.33 -20.65
C TRP A 394 -16.29 -14.82 -20.14
N LYS A 395 -16.90 -15.55 -19.19
CA LYS A 395 -18.25 -15.24 -18.67
C LYS A 395 -18.28 -14.85 -17.21
N GLU A 396 -17.16 -15.01 -16.49
CA GLU A 396 -17.09 -14.63 -15.09
C GLU A 396 -17.00 -13.12 -14.92
N ARG A 397 -17.37 -12.67 -13.73
CA ARG A 397 -17.50 -11.26 -13.34
C ARG A 397 -16.15 -10.65 -12.95
N THR A 398 -15.14 -10.79 -13.80
CA THR A 398 -13.75 -10.43 -13.47
C THR A 398 -13.43 -8.97 -13.79
N PHE A 399 -13.96 -8.46 -14.89
CA PHE A 399 -13.52 -7.21 -15.52
C PHE A 399 -14.68 -6.28 -15.87
N ASP A 400 -14.39 -4.98 -15.95
CA ASP A 400 -15.34 -3.94 -16.35
C ASP A 400 -14.64 -2.75 -17.05
N GLU A 401 -15.42 -1.75 -17.44
CA GLU A 401 -14.97 -0.50 -18.08
C GLU A 401 -14.15 -0.72 -19.35
N TYR A 402 -14.63 -1.66 -20.18
CA TYR A 402 -13.97 -2.02 -21.43
C TYR A 402 -13.80 -0.83 -22.37
N PHE A 403 -12.57 -0.64 -22.85
CA PHE A 403 -12.15 0.45 -23.71
C PHE A 403 -11.32 -0.05 -24.88
N VAL A 404 -11.20 0.75 -25.93
CA VAL A 404 -10.23 0.50 -27.02
C VAL A 404 -8.96 1.25 -26.70
N TYR A 405 -7.83 0.55 -26.68
CA TYR A 405 -6.52 1.16 -26.45
C TYR A 405 -6.19 2.16 -27.57
N GLN A 406 -5.90 3.41 -27.19
CA GLN A 406 -5.62 4.51 -28.11
C GLN A 406 -4.38 5.27 -27.62
N PRO A 407 -3.17 4.81 -27.95
CA PRO A 407 -1.96 5.45 -27.48
C PRO A 407 -1.73 6.81 -28.14
N PHE A 408 -1.03 7.69 -27.43
CA PHE A 408 -0.49 8.92 -28.01
C PHE A 408 0.82 8.64 -28.75
N GLY A 409 1.24 9.58 -29.60
CA GLY A 409 2.56 9.57 -30.22
C GLY A 409 2.72 8.64 -31.43
N ASN A 410 1.64 8.36 -32.16
CA ASN A 410 1.61 7.45 -33.32
C ASN A 410 2.20 6.07 -33.03
N ARG A 411 1.87 5.53 -31.85
CA ARG A 411 2.33 4.23 -31.38
C ARG A 411 1.34 3.12 -31.77
N PRO A 412 1.75 1.83 -31.77
CA PRO A 412 0.88 0.74 -32.16
C PRO A 412 -0.37 0.66 -31.26
N ALA A 413 -1.56 0.74 -31.84
CA ALA A 413 -2.83 0.73 -31.11
C ALA A 413 -3.29 -0.69 -30.70
N GLY A 414 -2.42 -1.70 -30.85
CA GLY A 414 -2.76 -3.10 -30.59
C GLY A 414 -3.78 -3.67 -31.58
N THR A 415 -4.58 -4.63 -31.12
CA THR A 415 -5.52 -5.40 -31.96
C THR A 415 -6.81 -4.65 -32.31
N GLY A 416 -7.01 -3.44 -31.78
CA GLY A 416 -8.27 -2.68 -31.93
C GLY A 416 -9.47 -3.26 -31.18
N LYS A 417 -9.28 -4.35 -30.43
CA LYS A 417 -10.31 -4.96 -29.58
C LYS A 417 -10.64 -4.06 -28.39
N ARG A 418 -11.85 -4.23 -27.86
CA ARG A 418 -12.21 -3.69 -26.55
C ARG A 418 -11.62 -4.60 -25.47
N ILE A 419 -10.77 -4.02 -24.63
CA ILE A 419 -10.12 -4.69 -23.52
C ILE A 419 -10.59 -4.07 -22.20
N ALA A 420 -10.61 -4.88 -21.15
CA ALA A 420 -11.00 -4.48 -19.80
C ALA A 420 -10.18 -3.27 -19.32
N GLY A 421 -10.85 -2.22 -18.83
CA GLY A 421 -10.16 -1.07 -18.22
C GLY A 421 -9.87 -1.27 -16.74
N THR A 422 -10.67 -2.11 -16.07
CA THR A 422 -10.68 -2.27 -14.61
C THR A 422 -10.96 -3.72 -14.25
N PHE A 423 -10.51 -4.14 -13.06
CA PHE A 423 -11.14 -5.27 -12.39
C PHE A 423 -12.52 -4.84 -11.94
N LEU A 424 -13.52 -5.71 -12.13
CA LEU A 424 -14.88 -5.43 -11.68
C LEU A 424 -14.85 -5.25 -10.16
N GLY A 425 -15.28 -4.11 -9.64
CA GLY A 425 -15.39 -3.87 -8.21
C GLY A 425 -16.59 -2.99 -7.91
N ARG A 426 -17.28 -3.26 -6.79
CA ARG A 426 -18.51 -2.54 -6.42
C ARG A 426 -18.51 -2.05 -4.98
N LYS A 427 -17.79 -2.71 -4.08
CA LYS A 427 -17.76 -2.30 -2.66
C LYS A 427 -16.99 -1.00 -2.46
N GLN A 428 -17.54 -0.09 -1.64
CA GLN A 428 -17.04 1.25 -1.29
C GLN A 428 -16.90 2.26 -2.46
N SER A 429 -16.35 1.84 -3.61
CA SER A 429 -16.27 2.63 -4.84
C SER A 429 -16.11 1.72 -6.05
N SER A 430 -16.83 2.00 -7.13
CA SER A 430 -16.83 1.15 -8.31
C SER A 430 -15.52 1.24 -9.09
N ASN A 431 -15.03 0.07 -9.54
CA ASN A 431 -14.03 -0.10 -10.60
C ASN A 431 -12.75 0.75 -10.45
N LYS A 432 -12.14 0.74 -9.27
CA LYS A 432 -10.94 1.53 -9.01
C LYS A 432 -9.64 0.80 -9.35
N ALA A 433 -9.59 -0.50 -9.08
CA ALA A 433 -8.46 -1.36 -9.41
C ALA A 433 -8.34 -1.61 -10.92
N LYS A 434 -7.12 -1.61 -11.43
CA LYS A 434 -6.85 -1.73 -12.87
C LYS A 434 -5.80 -2.80 -13.13
N PRO A 435 -6.00 -3.68 -14.13
CA PRO A 435 -4.89 -4.48 -14.65
C PRO A 435 -3.84 -3.55 -15.27
N PHE A 436 -2.62 -4.05 -15.52
CA PHE A 436 -1.53 -3.19 -15.98
C PHE A 436 -1.85 -2.41 -17.27
N TRP A 437 -2.66 -2.98 -18.17
CA TRP A 437 -3.10 -2.32 -19.40
C TRP A 437 -4.20 -1.27 -19.20
N GLY A 438 -4.75 -1.13 -17.99
CA GLY A 438 -5.62 -0.04 -17.56
C GLY A 438 -4.89 1.04 -16.77
N TRP A 439 -3.65 0.82 -16.34
CA TRP A 439 -2.87 1.81 -15.58
C TRP A 439 -2.62 3.09 -16.37
N HIS A 440 -2.43 4.18 -15.65
CA HIS A 440 -1.98 5.43 -16.25
C HIS A 440 -1.22 6.25 -15.22
N ASP A 441 -0.36 7.12 -15.73
CA ASP A 441 0.27 8.16 -14.93
C ASP A 441 -0.44 9.50 -15.15
N THR A 442 -0.78 10.16 -14.05
CA THR A 442 -1.51 11.43 -14.06
C THR A 442 -0.72 12.54 -14.77
N ALA A 443 0.60 12.59 -14.60
CA ALA A 443 1.43 13.68 -15.12
C ALA A 443 1.56 13.63 -16.65
N SER A 444 1.94 12.46 -17.19
CA SER A 444 2.06 12.17 -18.62
C SER A 444 0.72 12.23 -19.34
N ARG A 445 -0.37 11.72 -18.73
CA ARG A 445 -1.72 11.78 -19.30
C ARG A 445 -2.22 13.21 -19.44
N LYS A 446 -2.06 14.06 -18.42
CA LYS A 446 -2.41 15.50 -18.48
C LYS A 446 -1.63 16.25 -19.56
N LYS A 447 -0.41 15.81 -19.87
CA LYS A 447 0.45 16.39 -20.91
C LYS A 447 0.23 15.76 -22.30
N ASN A 448 -0.72 14.83 -22.44
CA ASN A 448 -0.95 14.05 -23.67
C ASN A 448 0.31 13.34 -24.20
N VAL A 449 1.14 12.81 -23.29
CA VAL A 449 2.35 12.06 -23.64
C VAL A 449 2.07 10.57 -23.66
N LEU A 450 1.49 10.04 -22.59
CA LEU A 450 1.09 8.65 -22.46
C LEU A 450 -0.41 8.61 -22.14
N ASN A 451 -1.16 7.79 -22.85
CA ASN A 451 -2.59 7.57 -22.57
C ASN A 451 -2.78 6.39 -21.60
N THR A 452 -4.03 6.14 -21.19
CA THR A 452 -4.41 4.95 -20.41
C THR A 452 -3.88 3.68 -21.06
N GLY A 453 -3.24 2.83 -20.25
CA GLY A 453 -2.57 1.59 -20.61
C GLY A 453 -1.18 1.76 -21.19
N GLN A 454 -0.83 2.94 -21.73
CA GLN A 454 0.38 3.10 -22.55
C GLN A 454 1.67 2.93 -21.75
N TRP A 455 1.66 3.32 -20.47
CA TRP A 455 2.81 3.13 -19.58
C TRP A 455 3.35 1.69 -19.61
N ALA A 456 2.45 0.71 -19.59
CA ALA A 456 2.81 -0.70 -19.44
C ALA A 456 2.56 -1.56 -20.70
N LEU A 457 1.64 -1.17 -21.61
CA LEU A 457 1.48 -1.81 -22.92
C LEU A 457 2.59 -1.44 -23.91
N ASP A 458 3.15 -0.23 -23.78
CA ASP A 458 4.22 0.31 -24.63
C ASP A 458 5.40 0.81 -23.77
N PRO A 459 6.02 -0.08 -22.95
CA PRO A 459 6.98 0.32 -21.92
C PRO A 459 8.26 0.92 -22.50
N ALA A 460 8.70 0.47 -23.69
CA ALA A 460 9.88 1.02 -24.34
C ALA A 460 9.69 2.49 -24.74
N TYR A 461 8.53 2.82 -25.31
CA TYR A 461 8.19 4.20 -25.58
C TYR A 461 8.04 5.00 -24.30
N SER A 462 7.32 4.45 -23.32
CA SER A 462 7.01 5.13 -22.07
C SER A 462 8.27 5.55 -21.31
N VAL A 463 9.20 4.63 -21.07
CA VAL A 463 10.44 4.96 -20.35
C VAL A 463 11.32 5.95 -21.13
N SER A 464 11.30 5.90 -22.48
CA SER A 464 12.01 6.87 -23.34
C SER A 464 11.45 8.29 -23.27
N LYS A 465 10.21 8.45 -22.77
CA LYS A 465 9.58 9.76 -22.52
C LYS A 465 9.72 10.18 -21.06
N ASN A 466 9.60 9.22 -20.14
CA ASN A 466 9.69 9.48 -18.72
C ASN A 466 11.10 9.92 -18.34
N LEU A 467 12.13 9.31 -18.95
CA LEU A 467 13.54 9.54 -18.65
C LEU A 467 14.35 9.80 -19.92
N THR A 468 15.54 10.38 -19.74
CA THR A 468 16.53 10.62 -20.79
C THR A 468 17.73 9.69 -20.60
N PHE A 469 17.95 8.80 -21.57
CA PHE A 469 19.07 7.86 -21.57
C PHE A 469 20.33 8.48 -22.20
N PRO A 470 21.54 7.95 -21.89
CA PRO A 470 22.76 8.30 -22.61
C PRO A 470 22.61 8.09 -24.12
N ALA A 471 23.35 8.86 -24.91
CA ALA A 471 23.31 8.77 -26.36
C ALA A 471 23.67 7.34 -26.82
N GLY A 472 22.80 6.73 -27.63
CA GLY A 472 22.96 5.36 -28.13
C GLY A 472 22.57 4.26 -27.14
N GLU A 473 22.16 4.58 -25.91
CA GLU A 473 21.74 3.63 -24.88
C GLU A 473 20.21 3.67 -24.61
N ALA A 474 19.45 4.49 -25.33
CA ALA A 474 18.00 4.54 -25.19
C ALA A 474 17.34 3.22 -25.67
N PRO A 475 16.22 2.78 -25.06
CA PRO A 475 15.55 1.59 -25.50
C PRO A 475 15.06 1.66 -26.95
N ASP A 476 15.28 0.58 -27.69
CA ASP A 476 14.60 0.37 -28.97
C ASP A 476 13.09 0.34 -28.73
N THR A 477 12.32 1.01 -29.59
CA THR A 477 10.86 1.09 -29.46
C THR A 477 10.12 0.17 -30.42
N THR A 478 10.85 -0.67 -31.16
CA THR A 478 10.33 -1.78 -31.96
C THR A 478 10.39 -3.06 -31.13
N TYR A 479 9.23 -3.66 -30.91
CA TYR A 479 9.12 -4.89 -30.13
C TYR A 479 9.51 -6.13 -30.94
N THR A 480 10.23 -7.04 -30.30
CA THR A 480 10.46 -8.41 -30.78
C THR A 480 9.51 -9.41 -30.12
N PHE A 481 8.97 -9.06 -28.94
CA PHE A 481 7.91 -9.78 -28.27
C PHE A 481 7.04 -8.79 -27.48
N ASN A 482 5.77 -8.71 -27.81
CA ASN A 482 4.76 -7.94 -27.07
C ASN A 482 3.38 -8.55 -27.38
N PRO A 483 2.99 -9.65 -26.71
CA PRO A 483 1.73 -10.34 -26.99
C PRO A 483 0.50 -9.46 -26.72
N TYR A 484 0.67 -8.39 -25.93
CA TYR A 484 -0.38 -7.42 -25.61
C TYR A 484 -0.66 -6.43 -26.74
N LEU A 485 0.31 -6.27 -27.66
CA LEU A 485 0.15 -5.51 -28.91
C LEU A 485 0.15 -6.41 -30.16
N GLY A 486 0.12 -7.73 -29.99
CA GLY A 486 0.06 -8.71 -31.09
C GLY A 486 1.40 -8.97 -31.78
N VAL A 487 2.52 -8.80 -31.07
CA VAL A 487 3.87 -9.16 -31.54
C VAL A 487 4.29 -10.43 -30.80
N GLU A 488 4.55 -11.51 -31.53
CA GLU A 488 4.95 -12.82 -31.01
C GLU A 488 6.31 -13.27 -31.54
#